data_AF-A0A357Y068-F1
#
_entry.id   AF-A0A357Y068-F1
#
_cell.length_a   1.000
_cell.length_b   1.000
_cell.length_c   1.000
_cell.angle_alpha   90.00
_cell.angle_beta   90.00
_cell.angle_gamma   90.00
#
_symmetry.space_group_name_H-M   'P 1'
#
loop_
_entity.id
_entity.type
_entity.pdbx_description
1 polymer ?
#
loop_
_entity_poly.entity_id
_entity_poly.type
_entity_poly.pdbx_seq_one_letter_code
_entity_poly.pdbx_strand_id
1 'polypeptide(L)'
;MAKSSIDVYKEWLGIAETNRPLTHYQLLKLPQFEDNPGTIRKAYRDLNAHVRKYASGDYYEESQVLLNELAKAMLCLTDAVRKLEYDAGLGRKVQTTKARRSLEDILRLNKIVPEDRMKQVKGYADAVGIDLQEAVLQQKIATAEIVMLAYAESIGLPFISIDDVGVDEEIAPQINPNTARQHSFVPVLADHGTLILASPKPVNPDVEEELRMIFEMPVRCAICTPAQINTAIARYYPKDAVQLMARKTGQPVRAAGPAAVAVAPVS
;
A
#
# COMPACT_ATOMS: atom_id res chain seq x y z
N MET A 1 23.52 23.57 -22.71
CA MET A 1 22.90 22.82 -23.82
C MET A 1 21.59 22.27 -23.28
N ALA A 2 20.45 22.55 -23.93
CA ALA A 2 19.17 22.02 -23.48
C ALA A 2 19.20 20.49 -23.68
N LYS A 3 19.10 19.73 -22.58
CA LYS A 3 19.02 18.26 -22.60
C LYS A 3 17.69 17.95 -23.32
N SER A 4 17.76 17.43 -24.54
CA SER A 4 16.55 16.97 -25.24
C SER A 4 15.88 15.92 -24.36
N SER A 5 14.70 16.24 -23.81
CA SER A 5 13.94 15.34 -22.95
C SER A 5 13.70 14.04 -23.69
N ILE A 6 14.26 12.94 -23.21
CA ILE A 6 13.99 11.61 -23.75
C ILE A 6 12.50 11.31 -23.59
N ASP A 7 11.86 10.81 -24.65
CA ASP A 7 10.49 10.29 -24.55
C ASP A 7 10.56 8.89 -23.94
N VAL A 8 10.55 8.82 -22.61
CA VAL A 8 10.66 7.55 -21.86
C VAL A 8 9.54 6.56 -22.20
N TYR A 9 8.37 7.03 -22.63
CA TYR A 9 7.27 6.16 -23.01
C TYR A 9 7.55 5.47 -24.34
N LYS A 10 8.10 6.20 -25.30
CA LYS A 10 8.50 5.62 -26.58
C LYS A 10 9.76 4.77 -26.44
N GLU A 11 10.80 5.30 -25.81
CA GLU A 11 12.13 4.68 -25.77
C GLU A 11 12.19 3.47 -24.84
N TRP A 12 11.51 3.50 -23.69
CA TRP A 12 11.57 2.40 -22.72
C TRP A 12 10.30 1.54 -22.76
N LEU A 13 9.13 2.17 -22.88
CA LEU A 13 7.88 1.42 -22.93
C LEU A 13 7.49 1.03 -24.35
N GLY A 14 8.12 1.53 -25.41
CA GLY A 14 7.72 1.22 -26.79
C GLY A 14 6.31 1.70 -27.13
N ILE A 15 5.78 2.67 -26.38
CA ILE A 15 4.45 3.25 -26.62
C ILE A 15 4.60 4.31 -27.70
N ALA A 16 4.18 3.97 -28.92
CA ALA A 16 4.23 4.88 -30.07
C ALA A 16 3.14 5.96 -30.03
N GLU A 17 2.12 5.81 -29.16
CA GLU A 17 1.04 6.77 -29.00
C GLU A 17 1.59 8.12 -28.53
N THR A 18 1.21 9.19 -29.22
CA THR A 18 1.66 10.56 -28.91
C THR A 18 0.59 11.39 -28.20
N ASN A 19 -0.67 10.95 -28.22
CA ASN A 19 -1.73 11.61 -27.47
C ASN A 19 -1.46 11.48 -25.96
N ARG A 20 -1.41 12.62 -25.28
CA ARG A 20 -1.18 12.73 -23.83
C ARG A 20 -2.36 13.48 -23.20
N PRO A 21 -2.76 13.13 -21.96
CA PRO A 21 -2.17 12.10 -21.10
C PRO A 21 -2.54 10.66 -21.54
N LEU A 22 -1.66 9.70 -21.26
CA LEU A 22 -1.95 8.27 -21.42
C LEU A 22 -2.95 7.82 -20.35
N THR A 23 -3.85 6.91 -20.71
CA THR A 23 -4.67 6.21 -19.71
C THR A 23 -3.82 5.25 -18.87
N HIS A 24 -4.27 4.91 -17.66
CA HIS A 24 -3.62 3.91 -16.81
C HIS A 24 -3.51 2.55 -17.51
N TYR A 25 -4.50 2.20 -18.34
CA TYR A 25 -4.49 1.00 -19.16
C TYR A 25 -3.38 1.03 -20.22
N GLN A 26 -3.25 2.14 -20.97
CA GLN A 26 -2.18 2.29 -21.95
C GLN A 26 -0.80 2.29 -21.29
N LEU A 27 -0.65 2.98 -20.16
CA LEU A 27 0.62 3.05 -19.42
C LEU A 27 1.08 1.67 -18.95
N LEU A 28 0.14 0.85 -18.45
CA LEU A 28 0.42 -0.53 -18.04
C LEU A 28 0.39 -1.55 -19.18
N LYS A 29 0.19 -1.11 -20.43
CA LYS A 29 0.05 -1.97 -21.62
C LYS A 29 -1.05 -3.03 -21.49
N LEU A 30 -2.18 -2.63 -20.92
CA LEU A 30 -3.33 -3.49 -20.70
C LEU A 30 -4.47 -3.15 -21.67
N PRO A 31 -5.35 -4.12 -22.00
CA PRO A 31 -6.62 -3.82 -22.62
C PRO A 31 -7.43 -2.84 -21.78
N GLN A 32 -8.16 -1.94 -22.44
CA GLN A 32 -9.07 -1.03 -21.76
C GLN A 32 -10.10 -1.82 -20.95
N PHE A 33 -10.34 -1.40 -19.70
CA PHE A 33 -11.24 -2.05 -18.76
C PHE A 33 -10.83 -3.46 -18.32
N GLU A 34 -9.53 -3.80 -18.36
CA GLU A 34 -9.02 -4.99 -17.66
C GLU A 34 -9.49 -4.98 -16.19
N ASP A 35 -10.07 -6.11 -15.75
CA ASP A 35 -10.74 -6.26 -14.46
C ASP A 35 -9.98 -7.19 -13.52
N ASN A 36 -9.07 -8.03 -14.03
CA ASN A 36 -8.32 -8.97 -13.22
C ASN A 36 -7.17 -8.23 -12.49
N PRO A 37 -7.23 -8.06 -11.15
CA PRO A 37 -6.18 -7.35 -10.42
C PRO A 37 -4.83 -8.06 -10.47
N GLY A 38 -4.83 -9.39 -10.63
CA GLY A 38 -3.62 -10.18 -10.81
C GLY A 38 -2.90 -9.86 -12.12
N THR A 39 -3.64 -9.70 -13.22
CA THR A 39 -3.10 -9.26 -14.52
C THR A 39 -2.50 -7.87 -14.40
N ILE A 40 -3.23 -6.93 -13.78
CA ILE A 40 -2.77 -5.55 -13.57
C ILE A 40 -1.48 -5.51 -12.76
N ARG A 41 -1.43 -6.20 -11.61
CA ARG A 41 -0.22 -6.26 -10.78
C ARG A 41 0.96 -6.92 -11.49
N LYS A 42 0.73 -7.97 -12.29
CA LYS A 42 1.79 -8.61 -13.07
C LYS A 42 2.37 -7.64 -14.10
N ALA A 43 1.51 -6.96 -14.87
CA ALA A 43 1.95 -5.96 -15.84
C ALA A 43 2.75 -4.84 -15.18
N TYR A 44 2.27 -4.31 -14.05
CA TYR A 44 3.02 -3.35 -13.24
C TYR A 44 4.39 -3.88 -12.84
N ARG A 45 4.50 -5.07 -12.24
CA ARG A 45 5.80 -5.62 -11.81
C ARG A 45 6.78 -5.78 -12.97
N ASP A 46 6.31 -6.30 -14.11
CA ASP A 46 7.14 -6.49 -15.30
C ASP A 46 7.68 -5.15 -15.83
N LEU A 47 6.83 -4.11 -15.88
CA LEU A 47 7.22 -2.77 -16.32
C LEU A 47 8.10 -2.05 -15.28
N ASN A 48 7.76 -2.12 -14.00
CA ASN A 48 8.51 -1.53 -12.90
C ASN A 48 9.94 -2.10 -12.86
N ALA A 49 10.09 -3.42 -12.98
CA ALA A 49 11.39 -4.08 -13.07
C ALA A 49 12.18 -3.67 -14.32
N HIS A 50 11.51 -3.41 -15.44
CA HIS A 50 12.16 -2.90 -16.64
C HIS A 50 12.67 -1.47 -16.45
N VAL A 51 11.82 -0.55 -15.97
CA VAL A 51 12.15 0.86 -15.78
C VAL A 51 13.24 1.06 -14.72
N ARG A 52 13.27 0.21 -13.67
CA ARG A 52 14.33 0.21 -12.65
C ARG A 52 15.74 0.01 -13.20
N LYS A 53 15.90 -0.58 -14.39
CA LYS A 53 17.21 -0.70 -15.06
C LYS A 53 17.80 0.67 -15.43
N TYR A 54 16.96 1.69 -15.54
CA TYR A 54 17.35 3.07 -15.85
C TYR A 54 17.37 3.96 -14.60
N ALA A 55 17.14 3.41 -13.41
CA ALA A 55 17.06 4.15 -12.13
C ALA A 55 18.42 4.52 -11.53
N SER A 56 19.40 4.80 -12.38
CA SER A 56 20.72 5.26 -11.98
C SER A 56 21.35 6.12 -13.08
N GLY A 57 22.33 6.93 -12.71
CA GLY A 57 23.02 7.80 -13.66
C GLY A 57 22.14 8.91 -14.22
N ASP A 58 22.36 9.26 -15.50
CA ASP A 58 21.79 10.45 -16.13
C ASP A 58 20.28 10.43 -16.35
N TYR A 59 19.63 9.27 -16.17
CA TYR A 59 18.18 9.07 -16.36
C TYR A 59 17.42 8.81 -15.05
N TYR A 60 18.09 9.05 -13.91
CA TYR A 60 17.51 8.79 -12.60
C TYR A 60 16.18 9.52 -12.41
N GLU A 61 16.12 10.84 -12.66
CA GLU A 61 14.92 11.64 -12.46
C GLU A 61 13.76 11.15 -13.35
N GLU A 62 14.01 10.95 -14.64
CA GLU A 62 13.00 10.50 -15.60
C GLU A 62 12.47 9.09 -15.25
N SER A 63 13.35 8.21 -14.74
CA SER A 63 12.93 6.89 -14.26
C SER A 63 12.06 6.96 -13.01
N GLN A 64 12.35 7.84 -12.05
CA GLN A 64 11.55 7.99 -10.83
C GLN A 64 10.15 8.49 -11.17
N VAL A 65 10.05 9.48 -12.08
CA VAL A 65 8.76 9.97 -12.57
C VAL A 65 7.95 8.82 -13.18
N LEU A 66 8.54 8.03 -14.07
CA LEU A 66 7.82 6.94 -14.72
C LEU A 66 7.44 5.80 -13.75
N LEU A 67 8.31 5.45 -12.80
CA LEU A 67 8.00 4.46 -11.76
C LEU A 67 6.81 4.90 -10.90
N ASN A 68 6.77 6.18 -10.54
CA ASN A 68 5.66 6.77 -9.79
C ASN A 68 4.35 6.74 -10.60
N GLU A 69 4.39 7.06 -11.90
CA GLU A 69 3.21 6.96 -12.77
C GLU A 69 2.70 5.51 -12.89
N LEU A 70 3.60 4.54 -13.04
CA LEU A 70 3.27 3.12 -13.08
C LEU A 70 2.60 2.65 -11.77
N ALA A 71 3.14 3.10 -10.62
CA ALA A 71 2.57 2.78 -9.31
C ALA A 71 1.17 3.38 -9.14
N LYS A 72 0.98 4.65 -9.53
CA LYS A 72 -0.34 5.34 -9.50
C LYS A 72 -1.38 4.62 -10.35
N ALA A 73 -1.01 4.23 -11.57
CA ALA A 73 -1.88 3.48 -12.45
C ALA A 73 -2.29 2.14 -11.83
N MET A 74 -1.35 1.39 -11.26
CA MET A 74 -1.62 0.10 -10.63
C MET A 74 -2.53 0.25 -9.40
N LEU A 75 -2.26 1.22 -8.52
CA LEU A 75 -3.06 1.49 -7.33
C LEU A 75 -4.49 1.90 -7.70
N CYS A 76 -4.65 2.76 -8.69
CA CYS A 76 -5.97 3.17 -9.17
C CYS A 76 -6.76 1.98 -9.74
N LEU A 77 -6.12 1.16 -10.58
CA LEU A 77 -6.79 0.06 -11.27
C LEU A 77 -7.02 -1.18 -10.40
N THR A 78 -6.41 -1.26 -9.21
CA THR A 78 -6.60 -2.36 -8.26
C THR A 78 -7.39 -1.98 -7.01
N ASP A 79 -7.69 -0.70 -6.82
CA ASP A 79 -8.65 -0.20 -5.84
C ASP A 79 -10.07 -0.27 -6.42
N ALA A 80 -10.98 -0.96 -5.71
CA ALA A 80 -12.30 -1.24 -6.24
C ALA A 80 -13.17 0.02 -6.41
N VAL A 81 -12.97 1.06 -5.60
CA VAL A 81 -13.73 2.31 -5.69
C VAL A 81 -13.10 3.20 -6.76
N ARG A 82 -11.78 3.40 -6.72
CA ARG A 82 -11.10 4.29 -7.67
C ARG A 82 -11.17 3.77 -9.09
N LYS A 83 -11.05 2.45 -9.30
CA LYS A 83 -11.22 1.85 -10.63
C LYS A 83 -12.61 2.11 -11.17
N LEU A 84 -13.66 1.99 -10.35
CA LEU A 84 -15.03 2.24 -10.78
C LEU A 84 -15.23 3.69 -11.25
N GLU A 85 -14.73 4.64 -10.46
CA GLU A 85 -14.77 6.08 -10.80
C GLU A 85 -13.95 6.39 -12.07
N TYR A 86 -12.74 5.84 -12.15
CA TYR A 86 -11.85 6.01 -13.29
C TYR A 86 -12.45 5.44 -14.58
N ASP A 87 -12.96 4.20 -14.52
CA ASP A 87 -13.59 3.53 -15.65
C ASP A 87 -14.83 4.27 -16.14
N ALA A 88 -15.65 4.79 -15.20
CA ALA A 88 -16.80 5.61 -15.55
C ALA A 88 -16.37 6.90 -16.28
N GLY A 89 -15.28 7.54 -15.84
CA GLY A 89 -14.68 8.69 -16.53
C GLY A 89 -14.20 8.38 -17.96
N LEU A 90 -13.80 7.12 -18.22
CA LEU A 90 -13.44 6.61 -19.55
C LEU A 90 -14.65 6.09 -20.35
N GLY A 91 -15.88 6.26 -19.85
CA GLY A 91 -17.11 5.88 -20.54
C GLY A 91 -17.55 4.44 -20.33
N ARG A 92 -17.01 3.72 -19.32
CA ARG A 92 -17.52 2.39 -18.96
C ARG A 92 -18.94 2.50 -18.46
N LYS A 93 -19.86 1.77 -19.10
CA LYS A 93 -21.24 1.67 -18.60
C LYS A 93 -21.27 0.89 -17.29
N VAL A 94 -21.95 1.45 -16.28
CA VAL A 94 -22.15 0.82 -14.98
C VAL A 94 -22.79 -0.55 -15.18
N GLN A 95 -22.04 -1.61 -14.89
CA GLN A 95 -22.58 -2.95 -14.75
C GLN A 95 -22.88 -3.17 -13.28
N THR A 96 -23.95 -3.90 -12.97
CA THR A 96 -24.24 -4.32 -11.60
C THR A 96 -23.06 -5.07 -11.02
N THR A 97 -22.32 -4.44 -10.10
CA THR A 97 -21.17 -5.06 -9.45
C THR A 97 -21.65 -6.24 -8.62
N LYS A 98 -21.16 -7.44 -8.93
CA LYS A 98 -21.35 -8.61 -8.08
C LYS A 98 -20.80 -8.29 -6.68
N ALA A 99 -21.54 -8.66 -5.63
CA ALA A 99 -21.07 -8.48 -4.27
C ALA A 99 -19.66 -9.08 -4.09
N ARG A 100 -18.78 -8.36 -3.39
CA ARG A 100 -17.44 -8.87 -3.07
C ARG A 100 -17.57 -10.17 -2.30
N ARG A 101 -16.72 -11.14 -2.64
CA ARG A 101 -16.65 -12.40 -1.91
C ARG A 101 -16.03 -12.15 -0.54
N SER A 102 -16.47 -12.92 0.45
CA SER A 102 -15.81 -12.93 1.76
C SER A 102 -14.38 -13.46 1.63
N LEU A 103 -13.49 -13.11 2.58
CA LEU A 103 -12.14 -13.65 2.61
C LEU A 103 -12.15 -15.19 2.62
N GLU A 104 -13.02 -15.80 3.42
CA GLU A 104 -13.18 -17.25 3.47
C GLU A 104 -13.52 -17.84 2.10
N ASP A 105 -14.47 -17.25 1.38
CA ASP A 105 -14.85 -17.71 0.04
C ASP A 105 -13.68 -17.62 -0.94
N ILE A 106 -12.90 -16.54 -0.88
CA ILE A 106 -11.72 -16.37 -1.75
C ILE A 106 -10.66 -17.43 -1.42
N LEU A 107 -10.34 -17.62 -0.13
CA LEU A 107 -9.36 -18.61 0.31
C LEU A 107 -9.75 -20.04 -0.09
N ARG A 108 -11.03 -20.37 0.04
CA ARG A 108 -11.59 -21.66 -0.35
C ARG A 108 -11.58 -21.87 -1.86
N LEU A 109 -12.16 -20.93 -2.63
CA LEU A 109 -12.31 -21.06 -4.08
C LEU A 109 -10.96 -21.13 -4.79
N ASN A 110 -9.98 -20.37 -4.30
CA ASN A 110 -8.62 -20.39 -4.83
C ASN A 110 -7.77 -21.55 -4.26
N LYS A 111 -8.36 -22.43 -3.44
CA LYS A 111 -7.70 -23.58 -2.80
C LYS A 111 -6.46 -23.18 -1.99
N ILE A 112 -6.45 -21.98 -1.44
CA ILE A 112 -5.39 -21.44 -0.58
C ILE A 112 -5.44 -22.12 0.79
N VAL A 113 -6.65 -22.31 1.31
CA VAL A 113 -6.90 -23.05 2.56
C VAL A 113 -7.82 -24.23 2.22
N PRO A 114 -7.35 -25.47 2.39
CA PRO A 114 -8.17 -26.67 2.25
C PRO A 114 -9.40 -26.65 3.19
N GLU A 115 -10.51 -27.22 2.74
CA GLU A 115 -11.79 -27.26 3.47
C GLU A 115 -11.67 -27.90 4.86
N ASP A 116 -10.89 -28.97 4.96
CA ASP A 116 -10.61 -29.68 6.20
C ASP A 116 -9.83 -28.82 7.20
N ARG A 117 -9.00 -27.91 6.71
CA ARG A 117 -8.21 -26.97 7.52
C ARG A 117 -9.00 -25.70 7.87
N MET A 118 -9.98 -25.30 7.07
CA MET A 118 -10.74 -24.05 7.29
C MET A 118 -11.43 -24.01 8.66
N LYS A 119 -12.06 -25.12 9.07
CA LYS A 119 -12.70 -25.22 10.40
C LYS A 119 -11.68 -25.07 11.53
N GLN A 120 -10.51 -25.67 11.38
CA GLN A 120 -9.44 -25.59 12.37
C GLN A 120 -8.91 -24.15 12.50
N VAL A 121 -8.68 -23.47 11.38
CA VAL A 121 -8.18 -22.08 11.37
C VAL A 121 -9.18 -21.14 12.04
N LYS A 122 -10.47 -21.27 11.74
CA LYS A 122 -11.51 -20.48 12.38
C LYS A 122 -11.57 -20.70 13.88
N GLY A 123 -11.59 -21.96 14.31
CA GLY A 123 -11.57 -22.29 15.74
C GLY A 123 -10.34 -21.72 16.45
N TYR A 124 -9.19 -21.69 15.78
CA TYR A 124 -7.99 -21.03 16.30
C TYR A 124 -8.13 -19.50 16.34
N ALA A 125 -8.65 -18.88 15.29
CA ALA A 125 -8.88 -17.44 15.21
C ALA A 125 -9.79 -16.96 16.35
N ASP A 126 -10.91 -17.66 16.56
CA ASP A 126 -11.88 -17.36 17.62
C ASP A 126 -11.30 -17.58 19.02
N ALA A 127 -10.53 -18.67 19.21
CA ALA A 127 -9.93 -18.99 20.51
C ALA A 127 -8.82 -18.01 20.93
N VAL A 128 -8.06 -17.48 19.96
CA VAL A 128 -6.97 -16.53 20.21
C VAL A 128 -7.46 -15.07 20.14
N GLY A 129 -8.59 -14.81 19.48
CA GLY A 129 -9.12 -13.47 19.26
C GLY A 129 -8.37 -12.69 18.19
N ILE A 130 -8.00 -13.36 17.09
CA ILE A 130 -7.31 -12.76 15.94
C ILE A 130 -8.13 -12.92 14.67
N ASP A 131 -7.84 -12.11 13.65
CA ASP A 131 -8.53 -12.19 12.37
C ASP A 131 -8.18 -13.45 11.58
N LEU A 132 -9.08 -13.85 10.66
CA LEU A 132 -8.92 -15.05 9.85
C LEU A 132 -7.62 -15.06 9.05
N GLN A 133 -7.26 -13.95 8.40
CA GLN A 133 -6.01 -13.85 7.64
C GLN A 133 -4.79 -14.09 8.55
N GLU A 134 -4.78 -13.50 9.75
CA GLU A 134 -3.68 -13.66 10.70
C GLU A 134 -3.58 -15.11 11.19
N ALA A 135 -4.72 -15.76 11.46
CA ALA A 135 -4.75 -17.17 11.81
C ALA A 135 -4.18 -18.07 10.70
N VAL A 136 -4.48 -17.80 9.43
CA VAL A 136 -3.91 -18.55 8.29
C VAL A 136 -2.39 -18.38 8.22
N LEU A 137 -1.88 -17.16 8.46
CA LEU A 137 -0.45 -16.86 8.49
C LEU A 137 0.27 -17.59 9.63
N GLN A 138 -0.28 -17.50 10.85
CA GLN A 138 0.33 -18.11 12.04
C GLN A 138 0.34 -19.64 11.96
N GLN A 139 -0.70 -20.24 11.37
CA GLN A 139 -0.78 -21.68 11.12
C GLN A 139 0.07 -22.13 9.91
N LYS A 140 0.72 -21.19 9.20
CA LYS A 140 1.62 -21.44 8.05
C LYS A 140 0.97 -22.27 6.94
N ILE A 141 -0.32 -22.06 6.70
CA ILE A 141 -1.08 -22.83 5.70
C ILE A 141 -0.76 -22.33 4.29
N ALA A 142 -0.54 -21.02 4.14
CA ALA A 142 -0.18 -20.38 2.89
C ALA A 142 0.83 -19.24 3.13
N THR A 143 1.43 -18.74 2.06
CA THR A 143 2.39 -17.62 2.15
C THR A 143 1.68 -16.31 2.46
N ALA A 144 2.40 -15.38 3.11
CA ALA A 144 1.85 -14.07 3.44
C ALA A 144 1.33 -13.31 2.22
N GLU A 145 2.04 -13.40 1.10
CA GLU A 145 1.65 -12.73 -0.13
C GLU A 145 0.29 -13.22 -0.65
N ILE A 146 0.06 -14.54 -0.70
CA ILE A 146 -1.19 -15.11 -1.21
C ILE A 146 -2.37 -14.78 -0.28
N VAL A 147 -2.16 -14.89 1.04
CA VAL A 147 -3.22 -14.62 2.03
C VAL A 147 -3.59 -13.14 2.06
N MET A 148 -2.60 -12.25 2.09
CA MET A 148 -2.84 -10.81 2.16
C MET A 148 -3.41 -10.25 0.85
N LEU A 149 -3.08 -10.85 -0.30
CA LEU A 149 -3.73 -10.55 -1.57
C LEU A 149 -5.22 -10.93 -1.55
N ALA A 150 -5.57 -12.12 -1.05
CA ALA A 150 -6.96 -12.54 -0.89
C ALA A 150 -7.72 -11.62 0.09
N TYR A 151 -7.06 -11.20 1.17
CA TYR A 151 -7.60 -10.24 2.12
C TYR A 151 -7.90 -8.89 1.46
N ALA A 152 -6.94 -8.32 0.73
CA ALA A 152 -7.10 -7.07 0.00
C ALA A 152 -8.28 -7.12 -0.98
N GLU A 153 -8.41 -8.21 -1.74
CA GLU A 153 -9.52 -8.45 -2.66
C GLU A 153 -10.88 -8.47 -1.93
N SER A 154 -10.96 -9.12 -0.77
CA SER A 154 -12.21 -9.24 0.00
C SER A 154 -12.76 -7.88 0.47
N ILE A 155 -11.86 -6.95 0.81
CA ILE A 155 -12.21 -5.60 1.27
C ILE A 155 -12.18 -4.56 0.15
N GLY A 156 -11.71 -4.93 -1.04
CA GLY A 156 -11.65 -4.05 -2.22
C GLY A 156 -10.51 -3.03 -2.19
N LEU A 157 -9.47 -3.27 -1.41
CA LEU A 157 -8.28 -2.41 -1.35
C LEU A 157 -7.18 -2.97 -2.26
N PRO A 158 -6.28 -2.10 -2.77
CA PRO A 158 -5.14 -2.56 -3.56
C PRO A 158 -4.15 -3.35 -2.67
N PHE A 159 -3.45 -4.31 -3.27
CA PHE A 159 -2.33 -5.01 -2.63
C PHE A 159 -1.02 -4.59 -3.29
N ILE A 160 -0.03 -4.21 -2.50
CA ILE A 160 1.28 -3.75 -2.98
C ILE A 160 2.45 -4.44 -2.27
N SER A 161 3.56 -4.52 -3.00
CA SER A 161 4.88 -4.79 -2.45
C SER A 161 5.57 -3.46 -2.16
N ILE A 162 5.94 -3.22 -0.90
CA ILE A 162 6.66 -1.99 -0.52
C ILE A 162 8.04 -1.94 -1.21
N ASP A 163 8.63 -3.09 -1.50
CA ASP A 163 9.90 -3.18 -2.22
C ASP A 163 9.79 -2.75 -3.69
N ASP A 164 8.57 -2.78 -4.27
CA ASP A 164 8.31 -2.38 -5.66
C ASP A 164 7.90 -0.91 -5.78
N VAL A 165 7.07 -0.43 -4.85
CA VAL A 165 6.57 0.96 -4.86
C VAL A 165 7.55 1.90 -4.18
N GLY A 166 8.23 1.45 -3.13
CA GLY A 166 9.06 2.32 -2.28
C GLY A 166 8.25 3.01 -1.18
N VAL A 167 8.98 3.69 -0.30
CA VAL A 167 8.42 4.60 0.72
C VAL A 167 8.72 6.01 0.25
N ASP A 168 7.74 6.90 0.40
CA ASP A 168 7.92 8.30 0.05
C ASP A 168 8.80 8.99 1.10
N GLU A 169 10.05 9.30 0.72
CA GLU A 169 11.05 9.88 1.62
C GLU A 169 10.79 11.37 1.93
N GLU A 170 9.93 12.05 1.17
CA GLU A 170 9.53 13.43 1.45
C GLU A 170 8.39 13.48 2.47
N ILE A 171 7.46 12.53 2.39
CA ILE A 171 6.31 12.43 3.29
C ILE A 171 6.68 11.72 4.59
N ALA A 172 7.52 10.69 4.53
CA ALA A 172 7.85 9.87 5.70
C ALA A 172 8.33 10.68 6.92
N PRO A 173 9.22 11.69 6.79
CA PRO A 173 9.68 12.51 7.91
C PRO A 173 8.61 13.40 8.54
N GLN A 174 7.48 13.62 7.87
CA GLN A 174 6.38 14.46 8.37
C GLN A 174 5.41 13.67 9.27
N ILE A 175 5.50 12.34 9.24
CA ILE A 175 4.67 11.45 10.06
C ILE A 175 5.37 11.14 11.38
N ASN A 176 4.62 11.23 12.48
CA ASN A 176 5.12 10.88 13.79
C ASN A 176 5.57 9.39 13.83
N PRO A 177 6.85 9.10 14.14
CA PRO A 177 7.36 7.74 14.15
C PRO A 177 6.64 6.81 15.13
N ASN A 178 6.08 7.34 16.24
CA ASN A 178 5.28 6.55 17.17
C ASN A 178 3.96 6.11 16.54
N THR A 179 3.27 7.03 15.86
CA THR A 179 1.99 6.73 15.17
C THR A 179 2.21 5.70 14.07
N ALA A 180 3.23 5.88 13.24
CA ALA A 180 3.60 4.93 12.18
C ALA A 180 3.91 3.52 12.73
N ARG A 181 4.65 3.43 13.84
CA ARG A 181 4.96 2.16 14.52
C ARG A 181 3.74 1.51 15.17
N GLN A 182 2.96 2.29 15.90
CA GLN A 182 1.82 1.79 16.68
C GLN A 182 0.70 1.26 15.77
N HIS A 183 0.49 1.90 14.63
CA HIS A 183 -0.56 1.54 13.68
C HIS A 183 -0.03 0.79 12.45
N SER A 184 1.27 0.49 12.42
CA SER A 184 1.96 -0.29 11.40
C SER A 184 1.72 0.19 9.96
N PHE A 185 2.12 1.42 9.64
CA PHE A 185 2.00 1.95 8.28
C PHE A 185 3.22 2.78 7.85
N VAL A 186 3.39 2.94 6.53
CA VAL A 186 4.36 3.86 5.91
C VAL A 186 3.71 4.57 4.71
N PRO A 187 4.07 5.83 4.42
CA PRO A 187 3.58 6.52 3.22
C PRO A 187 4.29 5.99 1.98
N VAL A 188 3.54 5.71 0.92
CA VAL A 188 4.13 5.19 -0.33
C VAL A 188 4.14 6.21 -1.45
N LEU A 189 3.09 7.02 -1.58
CA LEU A 189 3.04 8.13 -2.52
C LEU A 189 1.85 9.07 -2.25
N ALA A 190 1.95 10.29 -2.76
CA ALA A 190 0.83 11.20 -2.93
C ALA A 190 0.36 11.22 -4.41
N ASP A 191 -0.94 11.03 -4.62
CA ASP A 191 -1.55 11.00 -5.95
C ASP A 191 -2.83 11.84 -6.01
N HIS A 192 -2.88 12.80 -6.93
CA HIS A 192 -4.03 13.70 -7.15
C HIS A 192 -4.62 14.27 -5.84
N GLY A 193 -3.75 14.67 -4.91
CA GLY A 193 -4.16 15.20 -3.61
C GLY A 193 -4.76 14.13 -2.69
N THR A 194 -4.34 12.87 -2.81
CA THR A 194 -4.66 11.75 -1.90
C THR A 194 -3.35 11.10 -1.42
N LEU A 195 -3.20 10.92 -0.11
CA LEU A 195 -2.08 10.21 0.49
C LEU A 195 -2.37 8.71 0.48
N ILE A 196 -1.45 7.91 -0.07
CA ILE A 196 -1.54 6.45 -0.02
C ILE A 196 -0.55 5.90 1.01
N LEU A 197 -1.06 5.07 1.91
CA LEU A 197 -0.30 4.37 2.94
C LEU A 197 -0.23 2.88 2.63
N ALA A 198 0.93 2.26 2.85
CA ALA A 198 1.05 0.81 2.94
C ALA A 198 0.83 0.36 4.38
N SER A 199 -0.03 -0.64 4.59
CA SER A 199 -0.29 -1.23 5.91
C SER A 199 -0.79 -2.67 5.76
N PRO A 200 -0.54 -3.59 6.71
CA PRO A 200 -1.07 -4.95 6.64
C PRO A 200 -2.58 -5.00 6.93
N LYS A 201 -3.17 -3.92 7.46
CA LYS A 201 -4.60 -3.79 7.74
C LYS A 201 -5.07 -2.36 7.45
N PRO A 202 -6.37 -2.13 7.24
CA PRO A 202 -6.91 -0.77 7.17
C PRO A 202 -6.44 0.05 8.38
N VAL A 203 -6.03 1.29 8.11
CA VAL A 203 -5.55 2.20 9.15
C VAL A 203 -6.74 2.62 10.01
N ASN A 204 -6.49 2.90 11.30
CA ASN A 204 -7.57 3.34 12.19
C ASN A 204 -8.16 4.67 11.65
N PRO A 205 -9.49 4.81 11.52
CA PRO A 205 -10.13 6.05 11.08
C PRO A 205 -9.67 7.31 11.81
N ASP A 206 -9.39 7.23 13.11
CA ASP A 206 -8.88 8.38 13.89
C ASP A 206 -7.50 8.84 13.39
N VAL A 207 -6.65 7.88 13.03
CA VAL A 207 -5.31 8.14 12.48
C VAL A 207 -5.40 8.60 11.03
N GLU A 208 -6.30 8.01 10.24
CA GLU A 208 -6.56 8.49 8.88
C GLU A 208 -7.02 9.96 8.88
N GLU A 209 -7.88 10.34 9.83
CA GLU A 209 -8.37 11.70 10.00
C GLU A 209 -7.28 12.67 10.48
N GLU A 210 -6.43 12.26 11.44
CA GLU A 210 -5.26 13.03 11.87
C GLU A 210 -4.32 13.31 10.68
N LEU A 211 -3.97 12.26 9.92
CA LEU A 211 -3.12 12.40 8.74
C LEU A 211 -3.79 13.25 7.66
N ARG A 212 -5.10 13.12 7.46
CA ARG A 212 -5.86 13.96 6.53
C ARG A 212 -5.76 15.44 6.89
N MET A 213 -5.83 15.78 8.18
CA MET A 213 -5.69 17.16 8.64
C MET A 213 -4.25 17.68 8.46
N ILE A 214 -3.24 16.85 8.74
CA ILE A 214 -1.83 17.24 8.63
C ILE A 214 -1.42 17.48 7.18
N PHE A 215 -1.82 16.58 6.27
CA PHE A 215 -1.43 16.63 4.87
C PHE A 215 -2.45 17.34 3.98
N GLU A 216 -3.57 17.78 4.53
CA GLU A 216 -4.69 18.43 3.81
C GLU A 216 -5.20 17.61 2.60
N MET A 217 -5.07 16.28 2.67
CA MET A 217 -5.44 15.35 1.60
C MET A 217 -6.14 14.11 2.15
N PRO A 218 -7.15 13.54 1.46
CA PRO A 218 -7.71 12.26 1.83
C PRO A 218 -6.64 11.18 1.94
N VAL A 219 -6.82 10.28 2.89
CA VAL A 219 -5.92 9.14 3.10
C VAL A 219 -6.58 7.88 2.53
N ARG A 220 -5.75 7.02 1.93
CA ARG A 220 -6.13 5.70 1.43
C ARG A 220 -5.10 4.67 1.84
N CYS A 221 -5.57 3.45 2.05
CA CYS A 221 -4.74 2.33 2.47
C CYS A 221 -4.57 1.33 1.32
N ALA A 222 -3.33 0.89 1.11
CA ALA A 222 -2.97 -0.27 0.30
C ALA A 222 -2.44 -1.38 1.22
N ILE A 223 -2.93 -2.60 1.02
CA ILE A 223 -2.54 -3.76 1.82
C ILE A 223 -1.16 -4.25 1.41
N CYS A 224 -0.32 -4.57 2.39
CA CYS A 224 0.99 -5.19 2.18
C CYS A 224 1.19 -6.38 3.14
N THR A 225 2.34 -7.06 3.05
CA THR A 225 2.64 -8.15 4.00
C THR A 225 3.19 -7.61 5.34
N PRO A 226 2.98 -8.33 6.47
CA PRO A 226 3.54 -7.95 7.77
C PRO A 226 5.08 -7.86 7.78
N ALA A 227 5.77 -8.73 7.04
CA ALA A 227 7.22 -8.73 6.97
C ALA A 227 7.77 -7.45 6.29
N GLN A 228 7.13 -7.03 5.20
CA GLN A 228 7.54 -5.84 4.45
C GLN A 228 7.33 -4.58 5.26
N ILE A 229 6.16 -4.43 5.90
CA ILE A 229 5.90 -3.22 6.70
C ILE A 229 6.83 -3.12 7.91
N ASN A 230 7.12 -4.24 8.57
CA ASN A 230 8.04 -4.25 9.71
C ASN A 230 9.45 -3.84 9.28
N THR A 231 9.89 -4.31 8.11
CA THR A 231 11.18 -3.92 7.51
C THR A 231 11.20 -2.43 7.18
N ALA A 232 10.13 -1.91 6.55
CA ALA A 232 10.02 -0.50 6.21
C ALA A 232 10.00 0.40 7.45
N ILE A 233 9.22 0.05 8.47
CA ILE A 233 9.15 0.78 9.74
C ILE A 233 10.52 0.79 10.45
N ALA A 234 11.21 -0.34 10.50
CA ALA A 234 12.53 -0.40 11.12
C ALA A 234 13.54 0.52 10.41
N ARG A 235 13.41 0.69 9.09
CA ARG A 235 14.28 1.53 8.27
C ARG A 235 13.94 3.02 8.37
N TYR A 236 12.67 3.39 8.22
CA TYR A 236 12.25 4.80 8.10
C TYR A 236 11.80 5.42 9.42
N TYR A 237 11.42 4.60 10.41
CA TYR A 237 10.98 5.03 11.73
C TYR A 237 11.75 4.32 12.86
N PRO A 238 13.10 4.44 12.91
CA PRO A 238 13.89 3.81 13.96
C PRO A 238 13.53 4.39 15.34
N LYS A 239 13.85 3.65 16.42
CA LYS A 239 13.37 3.98 17.78
C LYS A 239 13.83 5.35 18.27
N ASP A 240 14.98 5.81 17.81
CA ASP A 240 15.59 7.11 18.09
C ASP A 240 15.10 8.26 17.17
N ALA A 241 14.30 7.96 16.14
CA ALA A 241 13.76 8.96 15.21
C ALA A 241 12.97 10.07 15.91
N VAL A 242 12.28 9.77 17.01
CA VAL A 242 11.48 10.75 17.78
C VAL A 242 12.39 11.83 18.38
N GLN A 243 13.57 11.47 18.88
CA GLN A 243 14.55 12.43 19.41
C GLN A 243 15.20 13.26 18.30
N LEU A 244 15.39 12.68 17.11
CA LEU A 244 15.93 13.39 15.95
C LEU A 244 14.93 14.40 15.38
N MET A 245 13.64 14.04 15.31
CA MET A 245 12.58 14.94 14.84
C MET A 245 12.37 16.13 15.78
N ALA A 246 12.30 15.89 17.09
CA ALA A 246 12.10 16.97 18.06
C ALA A 246 13.27 17.95 18.14
N ARG A 247 14.50 17.49 17.86
CA ARG A 247 15.67 18.36 17.72
C ARG A 247 15.60 19.26 16.48
N LYS A 248 14.93 18.82 15.40
CA LYS A 248 14.77 19.59 14.16
C LYS A 248 13.62 20.60 14.23
N THR A 249 12.53 20.29 14.91
CA THR A 249 11.35 21.17 15.02
C THR A 249 11.39 22.14 16.20
N GLY A 250 12.44 22.10 17.04
CA GLY A 250 12.63 23.04 18.15
C GLY A 250 11.60 22.92 19.28
N GLN A 251 10.69 21.93 19.23
CA GLN A 251 9.75 21.66 20.31
C GLN A 251 10.35 20.68 21.33
N PRO A 252 10.34 20.99 22.63
CA PRO A 252 10.87 20.08 23.63
C PRO A 252 9.99 18.82 23.73
N VAL A 253 10.62 17.66 23.60
CA VAL A 253 9.98 16.38 23.91
C VAL A 253 9.62 16.39 25.39
N ARG A 254 8.32 16.47 25.71
CA ARG A 254 7.85 16.14 27.06
C ARG A 254 8.09 14.65 27.28
N ALA A 255 9.14 14.33 28.03
CA ALA A 255 9.38 12.99 28.52
C ALA A 255 8.23 12.59 29.46
N ALA A 256 7.41 11.64 29.04
CA ALA A 256 6.50 10.95 29.94
C ALA A 256 7.35 10.03 30.84
N GLY A 257 7.64 10.49 32.06
CA GLY A 257 8.25 9.68 33.10
C GLY A 257 7.27 8.59 33.59
N PRO A 258 7.77 7.44 34.07
CA PRO A 258 6.92 6.35 34.52
C PRO A 258 6.14 6.76 35.78
N ALA A 259 4.83 6.51 35.77
CA ALA A 259 3.97 6.69 36.92
C ALA A 259 4.41 5.73 38.05
N ALA A 260 4.96 6.30 39.12
CA ALA A 260 5.27 5.58 40.35
C ALA A 260 3.96 5.20 41.06
N VAL A 261 3.80 3.89 41.29
CA VAL A 261 2.75 3.30 42.10
C VAL A 261 2.99 3.66 43.57
N ALA A 262 2.11 4.47 44.16
CA ALA A 262 2.12 4.73 45.59
C ALA A 262 1.28 3.66 46.31
N VAL A 263 1.98 2.77 47.01
CA VAL A 263 1.42 1.81 47.97
C VAL A 263 1.16 2.56 49.28
N ALA A 264 -0.07 2.53 49.76
CA ALA A 264 -0.43 3.07 51.08
C ALA A 264 -0.01 2.09 52.19
N PRO A 265 0.56 2.56 53.32
CA PRO A 265 0.64 1.75 54.52
C PRO A 265 -0.57 1.98 55.41
N VAL A 266 -1.05 0.87 55.95
CA VAL A 266 -2.03 0.73 57.02
C VAL A 266 -1.44 1.24 58.34
N SER A 267 -2.21 2.04 59.08
CA SER A 267 -2.31 2.02 60.55
C SER A 267 -3.58 2.73 60.98
#